data_AF-A0A7G2MI66-F1
#
_entry.id   AF-A0A7G2MI66-F1
#
_cell.length_a   1.000
_cell.length_b   1.000
_cell.length_c   1.000
_cell.angle_alpha   90.00
_cell.angle_beta   90.00
_cell.angle_gamma   90.00
#
_symmetry.space_group_name_H-M   'P 1'
#
loop_
_entity.id
_entity.type
_entity.pdbx_description
1 polymer ?
#
loop_
_entity_poly.entity_id
_entity_poly.type
_entity_poly.pdbx_seq_one_letter_code
_entity_poly.pdbx_strand_id
1 'polypeptide(L)'
;MSIDFDSLLEGVNKKDMRAWEDLYAGYYAVLCSYVNNILRDRDQAQDIVQDVLVAVWKSSKQFGDMKELTSYLYRSCYNNALIYKRNVQIRKGIEQKIILEAEVEFSDEIFAITVRDELLRQLYCYIKELPDGAREIMELSVLGLSGPEIAEKLGITIHTVKTQKNRSFKYLREKLKDSVLLFLI
;
A
#
# COMPACT_ATOMS: atom_id res chain seq x y z
N MET A 1 2.07 18.78 -8.67
CA MET A 1 0.60 18.79 -8.62
C MET A 1 0.24 17.79 -7.54
N SER A 2 -0.29 18.25 -6.40
CA SER A 2 -0.68 17.35 -5.31
C SER A 2 -1.92 16.58 -5.75
N ILE A 3 -1.80 15.27 -5.89
CA ILE A 3 -2.95 14.39 -6.12
C ILE A 3 -3.87 14.55 -4.90
N ASP A 4 -5.11 14.99 -5.15
CA ASP A 4 -6.14 15.04 -4.13
C ASP A 4 -6.73 13.64 -3.96
N PHE A 5 -6.44 13.01 -2.82
CA PHE A 5 -6.78 11.62 -2.55
C PHE A 5 -8.29 11.38 -2.49
N ASP A 6 -9.06 12.36 -2.03
CA ASP A 6 -10.51 12.26 -1.94
C ASP A 6 -11.14 12.30 -3.35
N SER A 7 -10.62 13.18 -4.21
CA SER A 7 -11.03 13.27 -5.62
C SER A 7 -10.67 12.01 -6.41
N LEU A 8 -9.49 11.42 -6.16
CA LEU A 8 -9.08 10.16 -6.78
C LEU A 8 -10.01 9.01 -6.40
N LEU A 9 -10.29 8.85 -5.10
CA LEU A 9 -11.17 7.79 -4.59
C LEU A 9 -12.58 7.91 -5.16
N GLU A 10 -13.14 9.12 -5.18
CA GLU A 10 -14.46 9.36 -5.72
C GLU A 10 -14.53 8.99 -7.21
N GLY A 11 -13.52 9.37 -7.99
CA GLY A 11 -13.40 8.99 -9.39
C GLY A 11 -13.29 7.48 -9.59
N VAL A 12 -12.48 6.78 -8.78
CA VAL A 12 -12.37 5.31 -8.80
C VAL A 12 -13.71 4.64 -8.49
N ASN A 13 -14.45 5.13 -7.49
CA ASN A 13 -15.76 4.61 -7.12
C ASN A 13 -16.81 4.84 -8.22
N LYS A 14 -16.71 5.95 -8.95
CA LYS A 14 -17.60 6.30 -10.08
C LYS A 14 -17.18 5.68 -11.41
N LYS A 15 -16.08 4.92 -11.45
CA LYS A 15 -15.48 4.39 -12.68
C LYS A 15 -15.14 5.51 -13.68
N ASP A 16 -14.62 6.61 -13.16
CA ASP A 16 -14.04 7.66 -13.97
C ASP A 16 -12.71 7.18 -14.57
N MET A 17 -12.55 7.37 -15.87
CA MET A 17 -11.39 6.84 -16.60
C MET A 17 -10.10 7.55 -16.22
N ARG A 18 -10.12 8.85 -15.91
CA ARG A 18 -8.91 9.59 -15.53
C ARG A 18 -8.44 9.20 -14.14
N ALA A 19 -9.36 9.13 -13.19
CA ALA A 19 -9.03 8.64 -11.84
C ALA A 19 -8.51 7.20 -11.87
N TRP A 20 -9.01 6.38 -12.79
CA TRP A 20 -8.50 5.03 -12.99
C TRP A 20 -7.09 4.98 -13.59
N GLU A 21 -6.79 5.84 -14.57
CA GLU A 21 -5.44 5.99 -15.12
C GLU A 21 -4.44 6.41 -14.03
N ASP A 22 -4.83 7.37 -13.18
CA ASP A 22 -4.02 7.83 -12.05
C ASP A 22 -3.80 6.72 -11.01
N LEU A 23 -4.85 5.96 -10.67
CA LEU A 23 -4.75 4.81 -9.79
C LEU A 23 -3.81 3.75 -10.38
N TYR A 24 -3.98 3.41 -11.66
CA TYR A 24 -3.17 2.41 -12.33
C TYR A 24 -1.70 2.82 -12.37
N ALA A 25 -1.41 4.07 -12.77
CA ALA A 25 -0.06 4.62 -12.80
C ALA A 25 0.61 4.59 -11.42
N GLY A 26 -0.17 4.79 -10.34
CA GLY A 26 0.35 4.74 -8.98
C GLY A 26 0.56 3.31 -8.44
N TYR A 27 -0.38 2.41 -8.66
CA TYR A 27 -0.41 1.11 -7.98
C TYR A 27 0.21 -0.03 -8.79
N TYR A 28 0.19 0.03 -10.12
CA TYR A 28 0.51 -1.14 -10.95
C TYR A 28 1.93 -1.67 -10.72
N ALA A 29 2.96 -0.83 -10.91
CA ALA A 29 4.36 -1.24 -10.80
C ALA A 29 4.70 -1.76 -9.40
N VAL A 30 4.10 -1.12 -8.39
CA VAL A 30 4.30 -1.41 -6.99
C VAL A 30 3.68 -2.75 -6.60
N LEU A 31 2.42 -2.98 -6.98
CA LEU A 31 1.76 -4.26 -6.77
C LEU A 31 2.47 -5.39 -7.52
N CYS A 32 2.99 -5.13 -8.72
CA CYS A 32 3.80 -6.11 -9.47
C CYS A 32 5.06 -6.49 -8.69
N SER A 33 5.78 -5.51 -8.11
CA SER A 33 6.94 -5.77 -7.27
C SER A 33 6.59 -6.58 -6.03
N TYR A 34 5.48 -6.25 -5.37
CA TYR A 34 4.97 -6.98 -4.21
C TYR A 34 4.66 -8.45 -4.56
N VAL A 35 3.88 -8.70 -5.62
CA VAL A 35 3.54 -10.07 -6.06
C VAL A 35 4.78 -10.82 -6.53
N ASN A 36 5.71 -10.16 -7.23
CA ASN A 36 6.95 -10.77 -7.67
C ASN A 36 7.85 -11.21 -6.50
N ASN A 37 7.82 -10.51 -5.36
CA ASN A 37 8.54 -10.97 -4.17
C ASN A 37 7.97 -12.27 -3.59
N ILE A 38 6.69 -12.55 -3.83
CA ILE A 38 6.01 -13.78 -3.39
C ILE A 38 6.25 -14.92 -4.38
N LEU A 39 6.11 -14.63 -5.69
CA LEU A 39 6.14 -15.64 -6.76
C LEU A 39 7.53 -15.91 -7.33
N ARG A 40 8.40 -14.91 -7.32
CA ARG A 40 9.68 -14.90 -8.07
C ARG A 40 9.48 -15.19 -9.57
N ASP A 41 8.37 -14.72 -10.10
CA ASP A 41 7.95 -14.85 -11.49
C ASP A 41 7.33 -13.52 -11.91
N ARG A 42 8.05 -12.79 -12.78
CA ARG A 42 7.71 -11.41 -13.12
C ARG A 42 6.47 -11.34 -14.01
N ASP A 43 6.37 -12.24 -14.99
CA ASP A 43 5.28 -12.23 -15.95
C ASP A 43 3.97 -12.56 -15.24
N GLN A 44 3.99 -13.57 -14.37
CA GLN A 44 2.81 -13.94 -13.59
C GLN A 44 2.45 -12.91 -12.53
N ALA A 45 3.42 -12.18 -11.99
CA ALA A 45 3.13 -11.05 -11.13
C ALA A 45 2.38 -9.93 -11.87
N GLN A 46 2.75 -9.65 -13.12
CA GLN A 46 2.07 -8.65 -13.95
C GLN A 46 0.64 -9.08 -14.30
N ASP A 47 0.46 -10.34 -14.68
CA ASP A 47 -0.86 -10.91 -15.00
C ASP A 47 -1.82 -10.81 -13.80
N ILE A 48 -1.38 -11.26 -12.62
CA ILE A 48 -2.21 -11.22 -11.40
C ILE A 48 -2.62 -9.80 -11.03
N VAL A 49 -1.69 -8.85 -11.10
CA VAL A 49 -1.98 -7.45 -10.75
C VAL A 49 -2.93 -6.83 -11.76
N GLN A 50 -2.74 -7.12 -13.05
CA GLN A 50 -3.66 -6.70 -14.09
C GLN A 50 -5.07 -7.25 -13.85
N ASP A 51 -5.21 -8.53 -13.57
CA ASP A 51 -6.49 -9.17 -13.28
C ASP A 51 -7.19 -8.56 -12.06
N VAL A 52 -6.45 -8.29 -10.98
CA VAL A 52 -7.00 -7.62 -9.79
C VAL A 52 -7.49 -6.23 -10.11
N LEU A 53 -6.71 -5.41 -10.81
CA LEU A 53 -7.11 -4.05 -11.19
C LEU A 53 -8.33 -4.10 -12.12
N VAL A 54 -8.33 -4.96 -13.14
CA VAL A 54 -9.47 -5.14 -14.04
C VAL A 54 -10.72 -5.61 -13.29
N ALA A 55 -10.57 -6.51 -12.32
CA ALA A 55 -11.69 -6.96 -11.48
C ALA A 55 -12.26 -5.80 -10.65
N VAL A 56 -11.42 -4.96 -10.05
CA VAL A 56 -11.87 -3.77 -9.34
C VAL A 56 -12.60 -2.80 -10.27
N TRP A 57 -12.06 -2.53 -11.47
CA TRP A 57 -12.73 -1.68 -12.47
C TRP A 57 -14.12 -2.20 -12.85
N LYS A 58 -14.24 -3.50 -13.12
CA LYS A 58 -15.51 -4.13 -13.52
C LYS A 58 -16.48 -4.36 -12.36
N SER A 59 -16.02 -4.32 -11.12
CA SER A 59 -16.85 -4.53 -9.94
C SER A 59 -17.71 -3.31 -9.60
N SER A 60 -18.84 -3.55 -8.94
CA SER A 60 -19.66 -2.51 -8.29
C SER A 60 -19.14 -2.12 -6.89
N LYS A 61 -17.99 -2.67 -6.44
CA LYS A 61 -17.44 -2.37 -5.11
C LYS A 61 -17.05 -0.91 -5.04
N GLN A 62 -17.47 -0.28 -3.95
CA GLN A 62 -17.04 1.05 -3.53
C GLN A 62 -16.17 0.93 -2.28
N PHE A 63 -15.29 1.92 -2.11
CA PHE A 63 -14.36 2.02 -0.99
C PHE A 63 -14.66 3.30 -0.22
N GLY A 64 -14.73 3.20 1.10
CA GLY A 64 -15.05 4.32 1.98
C GLY A 64 -13.89 5.31 2.14
N ASP A 65 -12.65 4.83 2.03
CA ASP A 65 -11.44 5.66 2.03
C ASP A 65 -10.32 5.02 1.19
N MET A 66 -9.23 5.77 0.97
CA MET A 66 -8.05 5.28 0.24
C MET A 66 -7.34 4.12 0.94
N LYS A 67 -7.46 4.00 2.27
CA LYS A 67 -6.87 2.91 3.04
C LYS A 67 -7.61 1.60 2.76
N GLU A 68 -8.94 1.63 2.67
CA GLU A 68 -9.76 0.47 2.30
C GLU A 68 -9.41 0.00 0.88
N LEU A 69 -9.35 0.92 -0.09
CA LEU A 69 -8.96 0.62 -1.48
C LEU A 69 -7.57 -0.03 -1.54
N THR A 70 -6.59 0.59 -0.87
CA THR A 70 -5.22 0.08 -0.84
C THR A 70 -5.16 -1.31 -0.22
N SER A 71 -5.78 -1.48 0.95
CA SER A 71 -5.80 -2.77 1.67
C SER A 71 -6.42 -3.87 0.81
N TYR A 72 -7.52 -3.56 0.12
CA TYR A 72 -8.17 -4.49 -0.79
C TYR A 72 -7.28 -4.90 -1.96
N LEU A 73 -6.59 -3.95 -2.60
CA LEU A 73 -5.69 -4.23 -3.73
C LEU A 73 -4.55 -5.16 -3.32
N TYR A 74 -3.87 -4.87 -2.19
CA TYR A 74 -2.80 -5.73 -1.66
C TYR A 74 -3.30 -7.12 -1.28
N ARG A 75 -4.47 -7.20 -0.64
CA ARG A 75 -5.08 -8.48 -0.26
C ARG A 75 -5.44 -9.33 -1.47
N SER A 76 -6.06 -8.71 -2.46
CA SER A 76 -6.46 -9.39 -3.68
C SER A 76 -5.23 -9.90 -4.43
N CYS A 77 -4.18 -9.09 -4.54
CA CYS A 77 -2.92 -9.51 -5.16
C CYS A 77 -2.25 -10.65 -4.41
N TYR A 78 -2.17 -10.58 -3.08
CA TYR A 78 -1.60 -11.63 -2.23
C TYR A 78 -2.36 -12.95 -2.37
N ASN A 79 -3.69 -12.91 -2.27
CA ASN A 79 -4.53 -14.10 -2.38
C ASN A 79 -4.37 -14.76 -3.74
N ASN A 80 -4.40 -13.98 -4.83
CA ASN A 80 -4.19 -14.50 -6.17
C ASN A 80 -2.78 -15.08 -6.36
N ALA A 81 -1.75 -14.47 -5.76
CA ALA A 81 -0.40 -15.02 -5.75
C ALA A 81 -0.32 -16.38 -5.03
N LEU A 82 -0.96 -16.50 -3.86
CA LEU A 82 -1.01 -17.78 -3.14
C LEU A 82 -1.77 -18.85 -3.93
N ILE A 83 -2.90 -18.49 -4.54
CA ILE A 83 -3.67 -19.40 -5.40
C ILE A 83 -2.82 -19.86 -6.58
N TYR A 84 -2.13 -18.94 -7.27
CA TYR A 84 -1.23 -19.28 -8.36
C TYR A 84 -0.12 -20.23 -7.89
N LYS A 85 0.55 -19.91 -6.77
CA LYS A 85 1.62 -20.75 -6.22
C LYS A 85 1.12 -22.14 -5.83
N ARG A 86 -0.06 -22.23 -5.20
CA ARG A 86 -0.73 -23.50 -4.92
C ARG A 86 -1.04 -24.24 -6.21
N ASN A 87 -1.56 -23.58 -7.24
CA ASN A 87 -1.87 -24.21 -8.52
C ASN A 87 -0.62 -24.66 -9.29
N VAL A 88 0.50 -23.94 -9.18
CA VAL A 88 1.79 -24.39 -9.73
C VAL A 88 2.32 -25.60 -8.95
N GLN A 89 2.23 -25.58 -7.62
CA GLN A 89 2.62 -26.71 -6.77
C GLN A 89 1.74 -27.92 -7.00
N ILE A 90 0.42 -27.71 -7.15
CA ILE A 90 -0.54 -28.75 -7.53
C ILE A 90 -0.24 -29.21 -8.94
N ARG A 91 0.03 -28.35 -9.93
CA ARG A 91 0.41 -28.81 -11.28
C ARG A 91 1.71 -29.64 -11.29
N LYS A 92 2.70 -29.23 -10.49
CA LYS A 92 3.92 -30.05 -10.23
C LYS A 92 3.59 -31.34 -9.47
N GLY A 93 2.63 -31.28 -8.57
CA GLY A 93 2.12 -32.39 -7.79
C GLY A 93 0.94 -33.12 -8.42
N ILE A 94 0.52 -32.84 -9.65
CA ILE A 94 -0.61 -33.49 -10.36
C ILE A 94 -0.11 -34.78 -11.05
N GLU A 95 1.19 -35.06 -10.94
CA GLU A 95 1.68 -36.45 -10.85
C GLU A 95 1.05 -37.21 -9.65
N GLN A 96 0.50 -36.51 -8.64
CA GLN A 96 -0.22 -37.04 -7.46
C GLN A 96 -1.35 -36.10 -6.95
N LYS A 97 -2.49 -36.14 -7.66
CA LYS A 97 -3.88 -35.80 -7.21
C LYS A 97 -4.24 -34.36 -6.78
N ILE A 98 -5.37 -33.94 -7.38
CA ILE A 98 -6.14 -32.70 -7.22
C ILE A 98 -6.77 -32.57 -5.83
N ILE A 99 -6.77 -31.36 -5.24
CA ILE A 99 -7.84 -30.91 -4.33
C ILE A 99 -8.19 -29.42 -4.58
N LEU A 100 -9.46 -29.23 -4.95
CA LEU A 100 -10.24 -28.00 -5.14
C LEU A 100 -10.50 -27.27 -3.80
N GLU A 101 -10.90 -26.00 -3.89
CA GLU A 101 -11.51 -25.16 -2.85
C GLU A 101 -10.63 -24.79 -1.64
N ALA A 102 -10.30 -23.50 -1.55
CA ALA A 102 -10.09 -22.84 -0.28
C ALA A 102 -10.45 -21.36 -0.42
N GLU A 103 -11.68 -21.02 -0.08
CA GLU A 103 -11.94 -19.78 0.64
C GLU A 103 -11.14 -19.88 1.94
N VAL A 104 -9.91 -19.35 1.94
CA VAL A 104 -9.19 -19.13 3.19
C VAL A 104 -9.70 -17.82 3.75
N GLU A 105 -10.63 -17.93 4.70
CA GLU A 105 -10.99 -16.88 5.64
C GLU A 105 -9.75 -16.55 6.49
N PHE A 106 -8.80 -15.81 5.92
CA PHE A 106 -7.81 -15.09 6.72
C PHE A 106 -8.54 -13.89 7.31
N SER A 107 -8.64 -13.83 8.65
CA SER A 107 -9.21 -12.67 9.31
C SER A 107 -8.44 -11.42 8.88
N ASP A 108 -9.18 -10.36 8.58
CA ASP A 108 -8.67 -9.08 8.07
C ASP A 108 -7.57 -8.49 8.96
N GLU A 109 -7.57 -8.84 10.25
CA GLU A 109 -6.61 -8.42 11.27
C GLU A 109 -5.18 -8.95 11.04
N ILE A 110 -5.00 -10.25 10.77
CA ILE A 110 -3.66 -10.85 10.69
C ILE A 110 -2.94 -10.42 9.40
N PHE A 111 -3.69 -10.27 8.32
CA PHE A 111 -3.17 -9.77 7.03
C PHE A 111 -2.86 -8.27 7.09
N ALA A 112 -3.72 -7.47 7.73
CA ALA A 112 -3.47 -6.05 7.95
C ALA A 112 -2.23 -5.82 8.82
N ILE A 113 -1.95 -6.67 9.81
CA ILE A 113 -0.77 -6.54 10.67
C ILE A 113 0.51 -6.82 9.89
N THR A 114 0.62 -7.91 9.14
CA THR A 114 1.91 -8.32 8.56
C THR A 114 2.32 -7.53 7.31
N VAL A 115 1.37 -7.08 6.48
CA VAL A 115 1.68 -6.16 5.35
C VAL A 115 1.93 -4.73 5.86
N ARG A 116 1.15 -4.25 6.82
CA ARG A 116 1.37 -2.94 7.45
C ARG A 116 2.68 -2.89 8.21
N ASP A 117 3.09 -3.97 8.89
CA ASP A 117 4.33 -4.01 9.64
C ASP A 117 5.56 -3.96 8.72
N GLU A 118 5.54 -4.65 7.57
CA GLU A 118 6.65 -4.55 6.61
C GLU A 118 6.71 -3.17 5.95
N LEU A 119 5.55 -2.58 5.66
CA LEU A 119 5.46 -1.21 5.13
C LEU A 119 5.89 -0.15 6.17
N LEU A 120 5.42 -0.27 7.41
CA LEU A 120 5.85 0.58 8.52
C LEU A 120 7.34 0.42 8.79
N ARG A 121 7.87 -0.81 8.77
CA ARG A 121 9.29 -1.10 8.95
C ARG A 121 10.13 -0.39 7.90
N GLN A 122 9.73 -0.44 6.63
CA GLN A 122 10.41 0.27 5.55
C GLN A 122 10.31 1.80 5.71
N LEU A 123 9.14 2.32 6.09
CA LEU A 123 8.96 3.74 6.41
C LEU A 123 9.86 4.19 7.56
N TYR A 124 9.93 3.39 8.64
CA TYR A 124 10.78 3.64 9.80
C TYR A 124 12.27 3.61 9.44
N CYS A 125 12.70 2.80 8.48
CA CYS A 125 14.07 2.83 7.98
C CYS A 125 14.44 4.21 7.42
N TYR A 126 13.57 4.82 6.61
CA TYR A 126 13.84 6.15 6.05
C TYR A 126 13.61 7.29 7.04
N ILE A 127 12.66 7.16 7.98
CA ILE A 127 12.47 8.12 9.06
C ILE A 127 13.74 8.22 9.92
N LYS A 128 14.45 7.11 10.15
CA LYS A 128 15.72 7.12 10.90
C LYS A 128 16.83 7.93 10.25
N GLU A 129 16.78 8.13 8.94
CA GLU A 129 17.75 8.94 8.18
C GLU A 129 17.49 10.46 8.30
N LEU A 130 16.33 10.87 8.82
CA LEU A 130 16.03 12.29 9.03
C LEU A 130 16.88 12.88 10.16
N PRO A 131 17.20 14.19 10.10
CA PRO A 131 17.81 14.90 11.22
C PRO A 131 16.95 14.80 12.49
N ASP A 132 17.59 14.75 13.66
CA ASP A 132 16.96 14.39 14.96
C ASP A 132 15.61 15.07 15.21
N GLY A 133 15.52 16.39 15.05
CA GLY A 133 14.26 17.11 15.27
C GLY A 133 13.16 16.81 14.24
N ALA A 134 13.52 16.49 13.00
CA ALA A 134 12.57 16.10 11.96
C ALA A 134 12.12 14.64 12.10
N ARG A 135 13.03 13.77 12.58
CA ARG A 135 12.74 12.37 12.91
C ARG A 135 11.73 12.27 14.05
N GLU A 136 11.98 12.96 15.17
CA GLU A 136 11.12 12.91 16.35
C GLU A 136 9.68 13.38 16.05
N ILE A 137 9.55 14.44 15.25
CA ILE A 137 8.25 14.93 14.77
C ILE A 137 7.53 13.87 13.90
N MET A 138 8.25 13.17 13.02
CA MET A 138 7.67 12.13 12.17
C MET A 138 7.28 10.88 12.98
N GLU A 139 8.08 10.47 13.95
CA GLU A 139 7.78 9.34 14.84
C GLU A 139 6.50 9.62 15.65
N LEU A 140 6.38 10.80 16.25
CA LEU A 140 5.17 11.20 16.97
C LEU A 140 3.95 11.30 16.05
N SER A 141 4.14 11.75 14.81
CA SER A 141 3.06 11.77 13.82
C SER A 141 2.62 10.37 13.41
N VAL A 142 3.52 9.40 13.31
CA VAL A 142 3.19 7.99 13.02
C VAL A 142 2.46 7.35 14.20
N LEU A 143 2.76 7.78 15.44
CA LEU A 143 2.02 7.41 16.65
C LEU A 143 0.64 8.08 16.76
N GLY A 144 0.26 8.94 15.80
CA GLY A 144 -1.07 9.53 15.71
C GLY A 144 -1.24 10.89 16.39
N LEU A 145 -0.16 11.51 16.88
CA LEU A 145 -0.26 12.84 17.48
C LEU A 145 -0.51 13.91 16.41
N SER A 146 -1.40 14.85 16.75
CA SER A 146 -1.69 16.03 15.94
C SER A 146 -0.54 17.04 16.00
N GLY A 147 -0.48 17.92 14.99
CA GLY A 147 0.54 18.97 14.94
C GLY A 147 0.62 19.83 16.22
N PRO A 148 -0.52 20.27 16.81
CA PRO A 148 -0.54 20.98 18.09
C PRO A 148 0.00 20.15 19.26
N GLU A 149 -0.38 18.87 19.37
CA GLU A 149 0.11 17.98 20.43
C GLU A 149 1.63 17.74 20.32
N ILE A 150 2.14 17.62 19.09
CA ILE A 150 3.60 17.50 18.85
C ILE A 150 4.31 18.81 19.24
N ALA A 151 3.73 19.96 18.91
CA ALA A 151 4.29 21.27 19.24
C ALA A 151 4.40 21.45 20.76
N GLU A 152 3.34 21.12 21.48
CA GLU A 152 3.29 21.15 22.95
C GLU A 152 4.30 20.18 23.55
N LYS A 153 4.31 18.91 23.09
CA LYS A 153 5.18 17.87 23.63
C LYS A 153 6.66 18.16 23.44
N LEU A 154 7.04 18.77 22.33
CA LEU A 154 8.44 19.09 22.01
C LEU A 154 8.84 20.51 22.43
N GLY A 155 7.92 21.31 22.98
CA GLY A 155 8.19 22.70 23.35
C GLY A 155 8.56 23.60 22.16
N ILE A 156 8.04 23.30 20.97
CA ILE A 156 8.31 24.04 19.73
C ILE A 156 7.04 24.67 19.15
N THR A 157 7.17 25.59 18.20
CA THR A 157 5.99 26.20 17.57
C THR A 157 5.30 25.25 16.59
N ILE A 158 3.98 25.39 16.45
CA ILE A 158 3.20 24.69 15.40
C ILE A 158 3.73 24.96 13.98
N HIS A 159 4.31 26.14 13.76
CA HIS A 159 4.94 26.50 12.50
C HIS A 159 6.20 25.65 12.23
N THR A 160 7.02 25.43 13.26
CA THR A 160 8.19 24.53 13.20
C THR A 160 7.75 23.10 12.88
N VAL A 161 6.69 22.60 13.53
CA VAL A 161 6.12 21.26 13.26
C VAL A 161 5.69 21.13 11.80
N LYS A 162 4.88 22.07 11.30
CA LYS A 162 4.42 22.06 9.90
C LYS A 162 5.57 22.10 8.90
N THR A 163 6.57 22.95 9.14
CA THR A 163 7.72 23.11 8.25
C THR A 163 8.57 21.84 8.20
N GLN A 164 8.84 21.24 9.36
CA GLN A 164 9.60 19.99 9.42
C GLN A 164 8.84 18.83 8.81
N LYS A 165 7.53 18.68 9.09
CA LYS A 165 6.69 17.66 8.44
C LYS A 165 6.72 17.79 6.91
N ASN A 166 6.55 18.99 6.37
CA ASN A 166 6.58 19.19 4.91
C ASN A 166 7.94 18.79 4.30
N ARG A 167 9.06 19.12 4.97
CA ARG A 167 10.40 18.73 4.51
C ARG A 167 10.61 17.22 4.62
N SER A 168 10.22 16.61 5.73
CA SER A 168 10.28 15.16 5.94
C SER A 168 9.44 14.41 4.92
N PHE A 169 8.22 14.87 4.64
CA PHE A 169 7.39 14.28 3.59
C PHE A 169 8.04 14.40 2.23
N LYS A 170 8.62 15.55 1.87
CA LYS A 170 9.35 15.69 0.61
C LYS A 170 10.53 14.69 0.52
N TYR A 171 11.32 14.59 1.58
CA TYR A 171 12.43 13.64 1.68
C TYR A 171 11.96 12.19 1.54
N LEU A 172 10.96 11.80 2.33
CA LEU A 172 10.39 10.46 2.31
C LEU A 172 9.81 10.15 0.93
N ARG A 173 9.09 11.09 0.30
CA ARG A 173 8.60 10.91 -1.07
C ARG A 173 9.70 10.71 -2.09
N GLU A 174 10.85 11.38 -1.94
CA GLU A 174 12.01 11.18 -2.83
C GLU A 174 12.69 9.82 -2.60
N LYS A 175 12.79 9.37 -1.34
CA LYS A 175 13.35 8.04 -1.00
C LYS A 175 12.41 6.89 -1.33
N LEU A 176 11.11 7.16 -1.29
CA LEU A 176 10.04 6.21 -1.55
C LEU A 176 9.50 6.31 -2.97
N LYS A 177 10.17 7.04 -3.88
CA LYS A 177 9.73 7.22 -5.27
C LYS A 177 9.50 5.89 -6.01
N ASP A 178 10.26 4.87 -5.64
CA ASP A 178 10.15 3.51 -6.18
C ASP A 178 9.45 2.54 -5.22
N SER A 179 8.86 3.06 -4.13
CA SER A 179 8.24 2.29 -3.05
C SER A 179 6.75 2.61 -2.88
N VAL A 180 6.00 1.56 -2.55
CA VAL A 180 4.56 1.55 -2.19
C VAL A 180 4.15 2.69 -1.26
N LEU A 181 5.07 3.08 -0.39
CA LEU A 181 4.81 3.92 0.76
C LEU A 181 4.42 5.35 0.37
N LEU A 182 4.64 5.77 -0.88
CA LEU A 182 4.21 7.09 -1.37
C LEU A 182 2.69 7.30 -1.23
N PHE A 183 1.88 6.25 -1.37
CA PHE A 183 0.41 6.32 -1.31
C PHE A 183 -0.16 6.22 0.11
N LEU A 184 0.69 6.01 1.10
CA LEU A 184 0.33 5.88 2.52
C LEU A 184 0.70 7.12 3.34
N ILE A 185 1.28 8.15 2.72
CA ILE A 185 1.87 9.34 3.36
C ILE A 185 1.43 10.65 2.69
#